data_AF-A0A965I858-F1
#
_entry.id   AF-A0A965I858-F1
#
_cell.length_a   1.000
_cell.length_b   1.000
_cell.length_c   1.000
_cell.angle_alpha   90.00
_cell.angle_beta   90.00
_cell.angle_gamma   90.00
#
_symmetry.space_group_name_H-M   'P 1'
#
loop_
_entity.id
_entity.type
_entity.pdbx_description
1 polymer ?
#
loop_
_entity_poly.entity_id
_entity_poly.type
_entity_poly.pdbx_seq_one_letter_code
_entity_poly.pdbx_strand_id
1 'polypeptide(L)'
;MPIISKESELTPAVLKVMEQTKEPRLREIMVSLVHHLHSFVRDVQLTEEEFQNATKLLNKMGQQSNDKHNEFVLMAGSLGISSLVCLLNNGNNGTTETTQSVLGPFWRLNQPTTPQGGTLVRSTTPGPCLYVDLKFKDSNNNPINDLMVDIWHA
;
A
#
# COMPACT_ATOMS: atom_id res chain seq x y z
N MET A 1 9.89 6.70 -32.61
CA MET A 1 9.18 7.77 -31.88
C MET A 1 9.07 8.98 -32.79
N PRO A 2 7.93 9.68 -32.82
CA PRO A 2 7.84 10.95 -33.54
C PRO A 2 8.86 11.95 -32.98
N ILE A 3 9.32 12.87 -33.82
CA ILE A 3 10.15 14.00 -33.38
C ILE A 3 9.23 14.88 -32.52
N ILE A 4 9.54 15.01 -31.23
CA ILE A 4 8.81 15.86 -30.28
C ILE A 4 9.44 17.25 -30.33
N SER A 5 8.64 18.25 -30.70
CA SER A 5 9.08 19.65 -30.84
C SER A 5 8.56 20.55 -29.72
N LYS A 6 7.47 20.14 -29.06
CA LYS A 6 6.85 20.87 -27.95
C LYS A 6 6.52 19.93 -26.81
N GLU A 7 6.56 20.47 -25.59
CA GLU A 7 6.20 19.75 -24.36
C GLU A 7 4.80 19.10 -24.46
N SER A 8 3.83 19.82 -25.04
CA SER A 8 2.45 19.35 -25.20
C SER A 8 2.30 18.13 -26.12
N GLU A 9 3.28 17.85 -26.97
CA GLU A 9 3.29 16.70 -27.88
C GLU A 9 3.76 15.41 -27.20
N LEU A 10 4.45 15.52 -26.05
CA LEU A 10 5.10 14.39 -25.39
C LEU A 10 4.07 13.40 -24.81
N THR A 11 3.11 13.88 -24.01
CA THR A 11 2.13 12.98 -23.36
C THR A 11 1.31 12.19 -24.38
N PRO A 12 0.71 12.80 -25.43
CA PRO A 12 0.01 12.04 -26.46
C PRO A 12 0.90 11.01 -27.18
N ALA A 13 2.18 11.33 -27.42
CA ALA A 13 3.10 10.40 -28.07
C ALA A 13 3.42 9.19 -27.18
N VAL A 14 3.62 9.38 -25.88
CA VAL A 14 3.88 8.27 -24.94
C VAL A 14 2.62 7.43 -24.72
N LEU A 15 1.43 8.05 -24.61
CA LEU A 15 0.17 7.32 -24.47
C LEU A 15 -0.09 6.39 -25.67
N LYS A 16 0.19 6.84 -26.90
CA LYS A 16 0.11 5.98 -28.11
C LYS A 16 1.00 4.74 -28.03
N VAL A 17 2.13 4.80 -27.33
CA VAL A 17 2.98 3.63 -27.09
C VAL A 17 2.34 2.71 -26.05
N MET A 18 1.82 3.26 -24.95
CA MET A 18 1.14 2.48 -23.92
C MET A 18 -0.11 1.76 -24.45
N GLU A 19 -0.85 2.39 -25.36
CA GLU A 19 -2.03 1.82 -26.05
C GLU A 19 -1.72 0.55 -26.86
N GLN A 20 -0.47 0.34 -27.28
CA GLN A 20 -0.05 -0.87 -28.01
C GLN A 20 0.16 -2.08 -27.10
N THR A 21 0.02 -1.92 -25.77
CA THR A 21 0.10 -3.01 -24.81
C THR A 21 -1.01 -4.04 -25.09
N LYS A 22 -0.61 -5.31 -25.26
CA LYS A 22 -1.53 -6.40 -25.65
C LYS A 22 -2.51 -6.76 -24.53
N GLU A 23 -2.01 -6.85 -23.31
CA GLU A 23 -2.82 -7.22 -22.15
C GLU A 23 -3.74 -6.03 -21.77
N PRO A 24 -5.08 -6.18 -21.84
CA PRO A 24 -5.99 -5.06 -21.68
C PRO A 24 -5.90 -4.34 -20.33
N ARG A 25 -5.71 -5.05 -19.22
CA ARG A 25 -5.66 -4.46 -17.89
C ARG A 25 -4.37 -3.68 -17.65
N LEU A 26 -3.23 -4.22 -18.06
CA LEU A 26 -1.94 -3.56 -18.02
C LEU A 26 -1.95 -2.32 -18.91
N ARG A 27 -2.57 -2.40 -20.09
CA ARG A 27 -2.75 -1.22 -20.96
C ARG A 27 -3.49 -0.11 -20.23
N GLU A 28 -4.62 -0.42 -19.61
CA GLU A 28 -5.40 0.55 -18.83
C GLU A 28 -4.58 1.18 -17.70
N ILE A 29 -3.86 0.35 -16.93
CA ILE A 29 -2.99 0.82 -15.83
C ILE A 29 -1.88 1.73 -16.36
N MET A 30 -1.18 1.34 -17.43
CA MET A 30 -0.04 2.10 -17.96
C MET A 30 -0.47 3.42 -18.60
N VAL A 31 -1.59 3.44 -19.32
CA VAL A 31 -2.18 4.68 -19.87
C VAL A 31 -2.51 5.65 -18.75
N SER A 32 -3.21 5.18 -17.71
CA SER A 32 -3.57 5.99 -16.55
C SER A 32 -2.34 6.51 -15.80
N LEU A 33 -1.36 5.63 -15.54
CA LEU A 33 -0.12 5.97 -14.83
C LEU A 33 0.65 7.09 -15.54
N VAL A 34 0.90 6.95 -16.84
CA VAL A 34 1.62 7.96 -17.63
C VAL A 34 0.86 9.27 -17.64
N HIS A 35 -0.46 9.23 -17.84
CA HIS A 35 -1.28 10.43 -17.85
C HIS A 35 -1.18 11.22 -16.54
N HIS A 36 -1.33 10.56 -15.40
CA HIS A 36 -1.28 11.21 -14.09
C HIS A 36 0.14 11.65 -13.71
N LEU A 37 1.18 10.87 -14.01
CA LEU A 37 2.56 11.26 -13.74
C LEU A 37 2.99 12.49 -14.56
N HIS A 38 2.68 12.52 -15.85
CA HIS A 38 2.97 13.70 -16.67
C HIS A 38 2.18 14.93 -16.23
N SER A 39 0.95 14.74 -15.75
CA SER A 39 0.14 15.83 -15.19
C SER A 39 0.76 16.37 -13.91
N PHE A 40 1.21 15.51 -12.99
CA PHE A 40 1.92 15.90 -11.77
C PHE A 40 3.20 16.70 -12.09
N VAL A 41 4.03 16.22 -13.01
CA VAL A 41 5.27 16.90 -13.43
C VAL A 41 4.99 18.32 -13.92
N ARG A 42 3.92 18.52 -14.70
CA ARG A 42 3.50 19.85 -15.17
C ARG A 42 2.93 20.72 -14.06
N ASP A 43 2.10 20.15 -13.20
CA ASP A 43 1.42 20.84 -12.10
C ASP A 43 2.44 21.53 -11.17
N VAL A 44 3.49 20.79 -10.80
CA VAL A 44 4.54 21.31 -9.91
C VAL A 44 5.70 21.98 -10.65
N GLN A 45 5.69 22.01 -11.98
CA GLN A 45 6.79 22.48 -12.82
C GLN A 45 8.14 21.87 -12.41
N LEU A 46 8.18 20.54 -12.30
CA LEU A 46 9.32 19.81 -11.75
C LEU A 46 10.64 20.18 -12.46
N THR A 47 11.63 20.62 -11.69
CA THR A 47 12.94 21.03 -12.23
C THR A 47 13.86 19.83 -12.48
N GLU A 48 14.90 20.03 -13.29
CA GLU A 48 15.91 19.00 -13.53
C GLU A 48 16.66 18.60 -12.25
N GLU A 49 16.95 19.56 -11.36
CA GLU A 49 17.62 19.29 -10.08
C GLU A 49 16.73 18.44 -9.16
N GLU A 50 15.45 18.79 -9.02
CA GLU A 50 14.49 18.01 -8.24
C GLU A 50 14.30 16.60 -8.81
N PHE A 51 14.22 16.48 -10.14
CA PHE A 51 14.12 15.19 -10.82
C PHE A 51 15.36 14.31 -10.56
N GLN A 52 16.57 14.89 -10.61
CA GLN A 52 17.80 14.18 -10.29
C GLN A 52 17.82 13.72 -8.82
N ASN A 53 17.36 14.56 -7.90
CA ASN A 53 17.30 14.23 -6.48
C ASN A 53 16.26 13.14 -6.19
N ALA A 54 15.07 13.21 -6.81
CA ALA A 54 14.05 12.18 -6.72
C ALA A 54 14.56 10.84 -7.27
N THR A 55 15.25 10.84 -8.41
CA THR A 55 15.83 9.63 -9.02
C THR A 55 16.89 9.00 -8.10
N LYS A 56 17.76 9.81 -7.48
CA LYS A 56 18.75 9.31 -6.50
C LYS A 56 18.05 8.66 -5.30
N LEU A 57 16.98 9.25 -4.79
CA LEU A 57 16.20 8.69 -3.69
C LEU A 57 15.58 7.34 -4.07
N LEU A 58 14.89 7.27 -5.21
CA LEU A 58 14.26 6.03 -5.68
C LEU A 58 15.27 4.91 -5.92
N ASN A 59 16.43 5.23 -6.51
CA ASN A 59 17.52 4.27 -6.69
C ASN A 59 18.07 3.78 -5.35
N LYS A 60 18.25 4.68 -4.37
CA LYS A 60 18.72 4.32 -3.03
C LYS A 60 17.72 3.40 -2.33
N MET A 61 16.42 3.68 -2.43
CA MET A 61 15.37 2.81 -1.89
C MET A 61 15.41 1.41 -2.52
N GLY A 62 15.60 1.34 -3.84
CA GLY A 62 15.79 0.07 -4.54
C GLY A 62 16.99 -0.72 -4.03
N GLN A 63 18.12 -0.04 -3.78
CA GLN A 63 19.35 -0.65 -3.25
C GLN A 63 19.24 -1.09 -1.78
N GLN A 64 18.42 -0.42 -0.98
CA GLN A 64 18.20 -0.76 0.43
C GLN A 64 17.17 -1.90 0.61
N SER A 65 16.36 -2.17 -0.41
CA SER A 65 15.36 -3.23 -0.38
C SER A 65 16.00 -4.63 -0.44
N ASN A 66 15.49 -5.56 0.37
CA ASN A 66 15.91 -6.94 0.49
C ASN A 66 14.71 -7.83 0.90
N ASP A 67 14.92 -9.13 1.07
CA ASP A 67 13.86 -10.10 1.42
C ASP A 67 13.11 -9.77 2.73
N LYS A 68 13.72 -8.96 3.61
CA LYS A 68 13.15 -8.55 4.91
C LYS A 68 12.67 -7.10 4.94
N HIS A 69 13.10 -6.25 4.00
CA HIS A 69 12.81 -4.82 3.98
C HIS A 69 12.44 -4.39 2.56
N ASN A 70 11.23 -3.87 2.36
CA ASN A 70 10.80 -3.36 1.07
C ASN A 70 10.53 -1.85 1.19
N GLU A 71 11.52 -1.04 0.83
CA GLU A 71 11.46 0.42 0.96
C GLU A 71 10.35 1.02 0.10
N PHE A 72 10.05 0.42 -1.05
CA PHE A 72 8.96 0.88 -1.90
C PHE A 72 7.59 0.69 -1.22
N VAL A 73 7.36 -0.45 -0.57
CA VAL A 73 6.13 -0.70 0.20
C VAL A 73 6.03 0.22 1.41
N LEU A 74 7.16 0.51 2.08
CA LEU A 74 7.19 1.49 3.18
C LEU A 74 6.82 2.89 2.70
N MET A 75 7.41 3.36 1.58
CA MET A 75 7.03 4.62 0.96
C MET A 75 5.56 4.64 0.56
N ALA A 76 5.05 3.57 -0.06
CA ALA A 76 3.64 3.46 -0.43
C ALA A 76 2.71 3.52 0.80
N GLY A 77 3.14 2.98 1.94
CA GLY A 77 2.46 3.14 3.23
C GLY A 77 2.42 4.60 3.68
N SER A 78 3.57 5.28 3.68
CA SER A 78 3.68 6.70 4.06
C SER A 78 2.89 7.65 3.15
N LEU A 79 2.78 7.32 1.86
CA LEU A 79 1.99 8.07 0.87
C LEU A 79 0.49 7.70 0.88
N GLY A 80 0.07 6.74 1.72
CA GLY A 80 -1.32 6.28 1.80
C GLY A 80 -1.78 5.39 0.63
N ILE A 81 -0.89 5.06 -0.31
CA ILE A 81 -1.20 4.21 -1.48
C ILE A 81 -1.66 2.83 -1.02
N SER A 82 -0.95 2.22 -0.07
CA SER A 82 -1.27 0.87 0.40
C SER A 82 -2.66 0.82 1.08
N SER A 83 -3.03 1.89 1.80
CA SER A 83 -4.35 2.03 2.40
C SER A 83 -5.44 2.21 1.34
N LEU A 84 -5.19 3.04 0.32
CA LEU A 84 -6.14 3.24 -0.78
C LEU A 84 -6.40 1.93 -1.54
N VAL A 85 -5.35 1.17 -1.84
CA VAL A 85 -5.48 -0.16 -2.47
C VAL A 85 -6.30 -1.09 -1.57
N CYS A 86 -6.04 -1.09 -0.26
CA CYS A 86 -6.80 -1.90 0.69
C CYS A 86 -8.29 -1.56 0.68
N LEU A 87 -8.65 -0.27 0.72
CA LEU A 87 -10.04 0.18 0.73
C LEU A 87 -10.79 -0.13 -0.57
N LEU A 88 -10.12 -0.04 -1.72
CA LEU A 88 -10.72 -0.32 -3.03
C LEU A 88 -11.02 -1.81 -3.23
N ASN A 89 -10.22 -2.69 -2.63
CA ASN A 89 -10.28 -4.13 -2.89
C ASN A 89 -10.96 -4.93 -1.77
N ASN A 90 -11.12 -4.34 -0.58
CA ASN A 90 -11.63 -5.06 0.56
C ASN A 90 -12.83 -4.37 1.22
N GLY A 91 -13.85 -5.17 1.54
CA GLY A 91 -15.16 -4.70 2.00
C GLY A 91 -16.18 -4.59 0.86
N ASN A 92 -17.44 -4.33 1.20
CA ASN A 92 -18.56 -4.25 0.27
C ASN A 92 -18.52 -2.91 -0.53
N ASN A 93 -17.51 -2.73 -1.41
CA ASN A 93 -17.18 -1.47 -2.10
C ASN A 93 -16.73 -0.32 -1.17
N GLY A 94 -15.87 -0.61 -0.20
CA GLY A 94 -15.15 0.43 0.53
C GLY A 94 -15.75 0.90 1.86
N THR A 95 -16.74 0.18 2.44
CA THR A 95 -16.97 -0.08 3.90
C THR A 95 -18.45 -0.32 4.24
N THR A 96 -18.71 -1.16 5.25
CA THR A 96 -19.86 -1.00 6.18
C THR A 96 -19.58 -1.45 7.63
N GLU A 97 -18.55 -2.26 7.92
CA GLU A 97 -18.30 -2.82 9.26
C GLU A 97 -16.96 -2.36 9.89
N THR A 98 -15.98 -3.25 10.06
CA THR A 98 -14.63 -2.91 10.56
C THR A 98 -13.72 -2.47 9.41
N THR A 99 -13.14 -1.28 9.52
CA THR A 99 -12.21 -0.74 8.51
C THR A 99 -10.97 -1.61 8.41
N GLN A 100 -10.60 -1.99 7.19
CA GLN A 100 -9.40 -2.75 6.94
C GLN A 100 -8.17 -1.85 6.88
N SER A 101 -7.02 -2.41 7.25
CA SER A 101 -5.72 -1.78 7.14
C SER A 101 -4.73 -2.76 6.54
N VAL A 102 -3.58 -2.24 6.10
CA VAL A 102 -2.48 -3.05 5.63
C VAL A 102 -1.91 -3.88 6.78
N LEU A 103 -1.55 -5.14 6.50
CA LEU A 103 -1.01 -6.07 7.51
C LEU A 103 0.30 -5.58 8.14
N GLY A 104 1.11 -4.82 7.38
CA GLY A 104 2.44 -4.42 7.80
C GLY A 104 3.45 -5.58 7.78
N PRO A 105 4.75 -5.29 7.98
CA PRO A 105 5.82 -6.27 7.75
C PRO A 105 6.08 -7.22 8.93
N PHE A 106 5.39 -7.05 10.07
CA PHE A 106 5.74 -7.71 11.32
C PHE A 106 4.86 -8.93 11.66
N TRP A 107 3.86 -9.22 10.84
CA TRP A 107 3.05 -10.42 10.99
C TRP A 107 3.88 -11.68 10.67
N ARG A 108 3.69 -12.75 11.45
CA ARG A 108 4.44 -14.01 11.30
C ARG A 108 3.52 -15.21 11.42
N LEU A 109 3.75 -16.21 10.56
CA LEU A 109 3.13 -17.51 10.65
C LEU A 109 3.57 -18.27 11.92
N ASN A 110 2.73 -19.20 12.36
CA ASN A 110 3.02 -20.15 13.45
C ASN A 110 3.27 -19.51 14.82
N GLN A 111 2.59 -18.40 15.12
CA GLN A 111 2.59 -17.82 16.46
C GLN A 111 1.88 -18.74 17.47
N PRO A 112 2.34 -18.79 18.74
CA PRO A 112 1.70 -19.63 19.75
C PRO A 112 0.25 -19.19 20.01
N THR A 113 -0.66 -20.16 20.02
CA THR A 113 -2.07 -19.92 20.36
C THR A 113 -2.20 -19.49 21.82
N THR A 114 -3.03 -18.48 22.08
CA THR A 114 -3.33 -17.99 23.44
C THR A 114 -4.81 -18.24 23.74
N PRO A 115 -5.15 -18.87 24.87
CA PRO A 115 -6.56 -19.04 25.26
C PRO A 115 -7.19 -17.69 25.61
N GLN A 116 -8.53 -17.64 25.59
CA GLN A 116 -9.30 -16.46 26.01
C GLN A 116 -8.86 -15.96 27.40
N GLY A 117 -8.61 -14.66 27.52
CA GLY A 117 -8.13 -14.03 28.76
C GLY A 117 -6.65 -14.25 29.06
N GLY A 118 -5.92 -14.95 28.20
CA GLY A 118 -4.47 -15.11 28.32
C GLY A 118 -3.69 -13.84 27.95
N THR A 119 -2.41 -13.81 28.33
CA THR A 119 -1.49 -12.74 27.94
C THR A 119 -0.86 -13.03 26.58
N LEU A 120 -0.63 -12.01 25.75
CA LEU A 120 0.17 -12.10 24.53
C LEU A 120 1.66 -11.80 24.79
N VAL A 121 2.01 -11.26 25.95
CA VAL A 121 3.39 -10.92 26.31
C VAL A 121 4.18 -12.22 26.54
N ARG A 122 5.37 -12.32 25.93
CA ARG A 122 6.24 -13.53 25.97
C ARG A 122 7.62 -13.29 26.55
N SER A 123 7.94 -12.03 26.89
CA SER A 123 9.21 -11.61 27.47
C SER A 123 8.97 -10.42 28.40
N THR A 124 9.95 -10.07 29.22
CA THR A 124 9.88 -8.83 30.02
C THR A 124 9.74 -7.63 29.07
N THR A 125 8.57 -6.99 29.10
CA THR A 125 8.25 -5.83 28.25
C THR A 125 7.96 -4.64 29.16
N PRO A 126 8.71 -3.53 29.05
CA PRO A 126 8.46 -2.34 29.86
C PRO A 126 7.21 -1.61 29.38
N GLY A 127 6.54 -0.89 30.30
CA GLY A 127 5.38 -0.06 29.99
C GLY A 127 4.13 -0.46 30.77
N PRO A 128 3.03 0.31 30.61
CA PRO A 128 1.76 0.00 31.27
C PRO A 128 1.14 -1.28 30.70
N CYS A 129 0.40 -2.00 31.55
CA CYS A 129 -0.40 -3.14 31.10
C CYS A 129 -1.58 -2.64 30.25
N LEU A 130 -1.79 -3.27 29.09
CA LEU A 130 -2.94 -3.04 28.22
C LEU A 130 -3.89 -4.25 28.30
N TYR A 131 -5.11 -4.02 28.78
CA TYR A 131 -6.19 -5.01 28.77
C TYR A 131 -7.05 -4.78 27.53
N VAL A 132 -7.34 -5.85 26.79
CA VAL A 132 -8.10 -5.79 25.53
C VAL A 132 -9.24 -6.80 25.61
N ASP A 133 -10.47 -6.30 25.52
CA ASP A 133 -11.69 -7.10 25.39
C ASP A 133 -12.31 -6.87 24.01
N LEU A 134 -12.43 -7.94 23.22
CA LEU A 134 -12.96 -7.89 21.86
C LEU A 134 -14.32 -8.61 21.79
N LYS A 135 -15.21 -8.11 20.93
CA LYS A 135 -16.48 -8.76 20.58
C LYS A 135 -16.61 -8.79 19.06
N PHE A 136 -16.95 -9.94 18.52
CA PHE A 136 -17.12 -10.16 17.08
C PHE A 136 -18.59 -10.39 16.78
N LYS A 137 -19.11 -9.69 15.77
CA LYS A 137 -20.51 -9.77 15.36
C LYS A 137 -20.60 -9.82 13.85
N ASP A 138 -21.65 -10.46 13.34
CA ASP A 138 -22.01 -10.42 11.93
C ASP A 138 -22.75 -9.11 11.57
N SER A 139 -23.10 -8.97 10.29
CA SER A 139 -23.86 -7.84 9.76
C SER A 139 -25.26 -7.66 10.37
N ASN A 140 -25.80 -8.70 11.00
CA ASN A 140 -27.08 -8.70 11.70
C ASN A 140 -26.94 -8.53 13.22
N ASN A 141 -25.73 -8.19 13.70
CA ASN A 141 -25.37 -8.07 15.12
C ASN A 141 -25.39 -9.36 15.94
N ASN A 142 -25.46 -10.55 15.31
CA ASN A 142 -25.35 -11.81 16.02
C ASN A 142 -23.89 -12.06 16.42
N PRO A 143 -23.63 -12.64 17.60
CA PRO A 143 -22.28 -12.99 18.02
C PRO A 143 -21.70 -14.07 17.12
N ILE A 144 -20.43 -13.90 16.72
CA ILE A 144 -19.68 -14.92 15.99
C ILE A 144 -18.85 -15.73 16.99
N ASN A 145 -19.08 -17.04 17.04
CA ASN A 145 -18.38 -17.97 17.92
C ASN A 145 -17.25 -18.70 17.17
N ASP A 146 -16.36 -19.36 17.92
CA ASP A 146 -15.29 -20.24 17.40
C ASP A 146 -14.34 -19.57 16.39
N LEU A 147 -13.97 -18.32 16.66
CA LEU A 147 -13.05 -17.53 15.84
C LEU A 147 -11.59 -17.72 16.26
N MET A 148 -10.71 -17.73 15.27
CA MET A 148 -9.28 -17.52 15.46
C MET A 148 -8.96 -16.04 15.21
N VAL A 149 -8.28 -15.42 16.17
CA VAL A 149 -7.91 -13.99 16.11
C VAL A 149 -6.40 -13.87 16.25
N ASP A 150 -5.76 -13.35 15.21
CA ASP A 150 -4.33 -13.04 15.22
C ASP A 150 -4.11 -11.60 15.65
N ILE A 151 -3.32 -11.40 16.71
CA ILE A 151 -3.01 -10.09 17.29
C ILE A 151 -1.49 -9.95 17.43
N TRP A 152 -0.94 -8.84 16.94
CA TRP A 152 0.47 -8.49 17.10
C TRP A 152 0.65 -7.00 17.39
N HIS A 153 1.70 -6.67 18.13
CA HIS A 153 2.10 -5.32 18.53
C HIS A 153 3.62 -5.31 18.80
N ALA A 154 4.21 -4.12 18.84
CA ALA A 154 5.63 -3.89 19.15
C ALA A 154 5.94 -4.04 20.64
#